data_AF-A0A5B2UVN0-F1
#
_entry.id   AF-A0A5B2UVN0-F1
#
_cell.length_a   1.000
_cell.length_b   1.000
_cell.length_c   1.000
_cell.angle_alpha   90.00
_cell.angle_beta   90.00
_cell.angle_gamma   90.00
#
_symmetry.space_group_name_H-M   'P 1'
#
loop_
_entity.id
_entity.type
_entity.pdbx_description
1 polymer ?
#
loop_
_entity_poly.entity_id
_entity_poly.type
_entity_poly.pdbx_seq_one_letter_code
_entity_poly.pdbx_strand_id
1 'polypeptide(L)'
;MTLELQPTYVYPDEYGTMRDSGFVVPYPHLMIARMVEERSIAYGRGDWSPMFQRHAKAMRNNKPIPYGLDGFITGDIKVAYGADRVHLKNQDLSTLDAWTQGIKEGTKIKDLKELAVENEFSGNVFTPFAALAHWLVGDGKPTSVKIENTGIRPTPDKIPDLKAIIDTAGIGETSVNLKVPYSTGQDSQIARVYLGNITISVEGTVVHTTSGKVTFNGTVKAFSDRYDANASSHRAQFDEGATSALREIGRVANAKDYEIKITGALPINFSR
;
A
#
# COMPACT_ATOMS: atom_id res chain seq x y z
N MET A 1 -3.88 -21.29 3.42
CA MET A 1 -3.06 -21.54 2.22
C MET A 1 -1.97 -20.48 2.20
N THR A 2 -0.75 -20.89 2.54
CA THR A 2 0.46 -20.08 2.36
C THR A 2 0.77 -20.07 0.87
N LEU A 3 0.57 -18.93 0.21
CA LEU A 3 1.13 -18.69 -1.12
C LEU A 3 2.62 -18.48 -0.93
N GLU A 4 3.39 -19.56 -0.97
CA GLU A 4 4.82 -19.45 -1.23
C GLU A 4 4.99 -18.89 -2.64
N LEU A 5 5.50 -17.66 -2.72
CA LEU A 5 5.95 -17.09 -3.97
C LEU A 5 7.14 -17.92 -4.46
N GLN A 6 7.09 -18.36 -5.72
CA GLN A 6 8.19 -19.04 -6.38
C GLN A 6 9.47 -18.17 -6.26
N PRO A 7 10.62 -18.75 -5.89
CA PRO A 7 11.88 -18.01 -5.86
C PRO A 7 12.16 -17.47 -7.27
N THR A 8 12.18 -16.14 -7.41
CA THR A 8 12.62 -15.53 -8.66
C THR A 8 14.13 -15.37 -8.60
N TYR A 9 14.85 -16.19 -9.37
CA TYR A 9 16.25 -15.95 -9.67
C TYR A 9 16.35 -14.71 -10.56
N VAL A 10 16.79 -13.60 -10.00
CA VAL A 10 17.30 -12.47 -10.78
C VAL A 10 18.80 -12.69 -10.91
N TYR A 11 19.26 -13.10 -12.09
CA TYR A 11 20.68 -13.31 -12.38
C TYR A 11 21.42 -11.95 -12.27
N PRO A 12 22.33 -11.77 -11.28
CA PRO A 12 22.91 -10.46 -10.96
C PRO A 12 23.98 -9.92 -11.93
N ASP A 13 24.35 -10.67 -12.96
CA ASP A 13 25.64 -10.51 -13.64
C ASP A 13 25.60 -10.71 -15.17
N GLU A 14 24.45 -11.02 -15.78
CA GLU A 14 24.33 -11.15 -17.24
C GLU A 14 23.95 -9.84 -17.95
N TYR A 15 24.35 -8.69 -17.39
CA TYR A 15 24.29 -7.42 -18.13
C TYR A 15 25.42 -7.38 -19.18
N GLY A 16 25.21 -8.12 -20.26
CA GLY A 16 26.07 -8.14 -21.45
C GLY A 16 26.73 -9.50 -21.69
N THR A 17 26.09 -10.36 -22.47
CA THR A 17 26.66 -10.95 -23.70
C THR A 17 25.60 -11.80 -24.39
N MET A 18 24.97 -11.26 -25.45
CA MET A 18 24.59 -12.17 -26.53
C MET A 18 25.88 -12.51 -27.28
N ARG A 19 26.31 -13.78 -27.23
CA ARG A 19 26.99 -14.43 -28.36
C ARG A 19 25.93 -15.34 -28.97
N ASP A 20 25.59 -15.19 -30.24
CA ASP A 20 26.48 -15.53 -31.35
C ASP A 20 26.48 -14.48 -32.48
N SER A 21 27.66 -14.23 -33.03
CA SER A 21 28.02 -13.34 -34.15
C SER A 21 28.27 -11.84 -33.84
N GLY A 22 29.54 -11.45 -33.93
CA GLY A 22 30.00 -10.08 -34.17
C GLY A 22 30.17 -9.20 -32.93
N PHE A 23 31.29 -8.49 -32.86
CA PHE A 23 31.51 -7.43 -31.87
C PHE A 23 30.47 -6.33 -32.06
N VAL A 24 29.48 -6.27 -31.17
CA VAL A 24 28.52 -5.18 -31.06
C VAL A 24 28.86 -4.42 -29.79
N VAL A 25 29.30 -3.17 -29.93
CA VAL A 25 29.51 -2.25 -28.80
C VAL A 25 28.28 -2.25 -27.89
N PRO A 26 28.42 -2.16 -26.55
CA PRO A 26 27.27 -2.14 -25.65
C PRO A 26 26.31 -1.03 -26.07
N TYR A 27 25.08 -1.40 -26.45
CA TYR A 27 24.03 -0.44 -26.79
C TYR A 27 23.29 -0.05 -25.52
N PRO A 28 23.62 1.09 -24.88
CA PRO A 28 23.10 1.39 -23.55
C PRO A 28 21.58 1.57 -23.57
N HIS A 29 21.02 1.99 -24.70
CA HIS A 29 19.58 2.13 -24.90
C HIS A 29 18.83 0.79 -24.86
N LEU A 30 19.39 -0.29 -25.42
CA LEU A 30 18.77 -1.63 -25.36
C LEU A 30 18.83 -2.20 -23.94
N MET A 31 19.92 -1.95 -23.22
CA MET A 31 20.05 -2.34 -21.81
C MET A 31 19.02 -1.61 -20.94
N ILE A 32 18.89 -0.30 -21.12
CA ILE A 32 17.88 0.51 -20.41
C ILE A 32 16.46 0.02 -20.73
N ALA A 33 16.16 -0.24 -22.00
CA ALA A 33 14.86 -0.75 -22.42
C ALA A 33 14.53 -2.10 -21.74
N ARG A 34 15.50 -3.02 -21.70
CA ARG A 34 15.34 -4.31 -21.04
C ARG A 34 15.13 -4.17 -19.53
N MET A 35 15.87 -3.29 -18.87
CA MET A 35 15.67 -3.00 -17.44
C MET A 35 14.27 -2.44 -17.15
N VAL A 36 13.75 -1.56 -18.01
CA VAL A 36 12.40 -1.00 -17.88
C VAL A 36 11.33 -2.09 -18.07
N GLU A 37 11.53 -2.99 -19.03
CA GLU A 37 10.64 -4.13 -19.29
C GLU A 37 10.57 -5.07 -18.08
N GLU A 38 11.72 -5.51 -17.56
CA GLU A 38 11.78 -6.42 -16.41
C GLU A 38 11.14 -5.83 -15.15
N ARG A 39 11.38 -4.54 -14.88
CA ARG A 39 10.70 -3.84 -13.79
C ARG A 39 9.19 -3.78 -14.02
N SER A 40 8.76 -3.47 -15.24
CA SER A 40 7.34 -3.42 -15.59
C SER A 40 6.65 -4.77 -15.39
N ILE A 41 7.35 -5.88 -15.71
CA ILE A 41 6.85 -7.24 -15.44
C ILE A 41 6.71 -7.48 -13.94
N ALA A 42 7.70 -7.10 -13.13
CA ALA A 42 7.65 -7.23 -11.68
C ALA A 42 6.49 -6.41 -11.07
N TYR A 43 6.34 -5.15 -11.48
CA TYR A 43 5.22 -4.33 -11.03
C TYR A 43 3.86 -4.87 -11.51
N GLY A 44 3.77 -5.41 -12.72
CA GLY A 44 2.57 -6.08 -13.22
C GLY A 44 2.17 -7.33 -12.42
N ARG A 45 3.10 -7.90 -11.64
CA ARG A 45 2.85 -8.99 -10.68
C ARG A 45 2.55 -8.49 -9.26
N GLY A 46 2.67 -7.18 -9.01
CA GLY A 46 2.52 -6.60 -7.68
C GLY A 46 3.80 -6.58 -6.84
N ASP A 47 4.97 -6.90 -7.42
CA ASP A 47 6.26 -6.99 -6.73
C ASP A 47 6.91 -5.62 -6.48
N TRP A 48 6.12 -4.63 -6.07
CA TRP A 48 6.60 -3.25 -5.93
C TRP A 48 7.62 -3.09 -4.80
N SER A 49 7.49 -3.84 -3.69
CA SER A 49 8.39 -3.72 -2.54
C SER A 49 9.82 -4.17 -2.87
N PRO A 50 10.06 -5.39 -3.41
CA PRO A 50 11.40 -5.80 -3.84
C PRO A 50 12.03 -4.83 -4.85
N MET A 51 11.22 -4.26 -5.75
CA MET A 51 11.70 -3.24 -6.70
C MET A 51 12.11 -1.96 -5.99
N PHE A 52 11.31 -1.48 -5.04
CA PHE A 52 11.68 -0.31 -4.23
C PHE A 52 12.95 -0.56 -3.39
N GLN A 53 13.10 -1.74 -2.78
CA GLN A 53 14.32 -2.09 -2.05
C GLN A 53 15.56 -2.04 -2.94
N ARG A 54 15.46 -2.56 -4.18
CA ARG A 54 16.54 -2.51 -5.17
C ARG A 54 16.91 -1.07 -5.49
N HIS A 55 15.92 -0.23 -5.74
CA HIS A 55 16.11 1.21 -5.96
C HIS A 55 16.76 1.87 -4.75
N ALA A 56 16.26 1.64 -3.54
CA ALA A 56 16.79 2.24 -2.32
C ALA A 56 18.27 1.89 -2.08
N LYS A 57 18.66 0.64 -2.39
CA LYS A 57 20.07 0.20 -2.34
C LYS A 57 20.93 0.91 -3.38
N ALA A 58 20.45 1.06 -4.61
CA ALA A 58 21.16 1.75 -5.69
C ALA A 58 21.30 3.26 -5.40
N MET A 59 20.24 3.88 -4.88
CA MET A 59 20.17 5.32 -4.61
C MET A 59 21.26 5.81 -3.65
N ARG A 60 21.79 4.95 -2.76
CA ARG A 60 22.96 5.26 -1.92
C ARG A 60 24.14 5.83 -2.72
N ASN A 61 24.30 5.38 -3.96
CA ASN A 61 25.42 5.76 -4.82
C ASN A 61 25.06 6.86 -5.83
N ASN A 62 23.86 7.42 -5.76
CA ASN A 62 23.43 8.47 -6.69
C ASN A 62 24.34 9.70 -6.59
N LYS A 63 24.58 10.32 -7.75
CA LYS A 63 25.39 11.53 -7.91
C LYS A 63 24.54 12.60 -8.62
N PRO A 64 24.70 13.89 -8.26
CA PRO A 64 25.62 14.42 -7.25
C PRO A 64 25.15 14.21 -5.80
N ILE A 65 23.88 13.84 -5.59
CA ILE A 65 23.25 13.73 -4.27
C ILE A 65 22.99 12.24 -3.95
N PRO A 66 23.74 11.65 -3.00
CA PRO A 66 23.43 10.32 -2.47
C PRO A 66 22.00 10.27 -1.92
N TYR A 67 21.29 9.17 -2.17
CA TYR A 67 19.88 8.96 -1.83
C TYR A 67 18.88 9.87 -2.55
N GLY A 68 19.31 10.68 -3.51
CA GLY A 68 18.40 11.44 -4.37
C GLY A 68 17.59 10.51 -5.27
N LEU A 69 16.34 10.89 -5.57
CA LEU A 69 15.51 10.15 -6.53
C LEU A 69 16.14 10.21 -7.93
N ASP A 70 16.40 9.06 -8.53
CA ASP A 70 16.85 8.98 -9.93
C ASP A 70 15.68 8.98 -10.93
N GLY A 71 16.02 9.02 -12.22
CA GLY A 71 15.03 9.01 -13.30
C GLY A 71 14.20 7.71 -13.37
N PHE A 72 14.75 6.57 -12.93
CA PHE A 72 14.03 5.29 -12.96
C PHE A 72 12.97 5.24 -11.87
N ILE A 73 13.34 5.49 -10.61
CA ILE A 73 12.35 5.51 -9.52
C ILE A 73 11.31 6.62 -9.72
N THR A 74 11.73 7.77 -10.27
CA THR A 74 10.81 8.86 -10.63
C THR A 74 9.77 8.40 -11.65
N GLY A 75 10.18 7.65 -12.67
CA GLY A 75 9.26 7.05 -13.65
C GLY A 75 8.34 6.02 -13.01
N ASP A 76 8.90 5.09 -12.23
CA ASP A 76 8.16 4.00 -11.61
C ASP A 76 7.11 4.51 -10.60
N ILE A 77 7.43 5.54 -9.81
CA ILE A 77 6.50 6.23 -8.91
C ILE A 77 5.32 6.86 -9.67
N LYS A 78 5.60 7.54 -10.80
CA LYS A 78 4.53 8.13 -11.65
C LYS A 78 3.61 7.05 -12.20
N VAL A 79 4.17 5.92 -12.63
CA VAL A 79 3.40 4.78 -13.15
C VAL A 79 2.54 4.16 -12.05
N ALA A 80 3.10 3.92 -10.86
CA ALA A 80 2.37 3.33 -9.74
C ALA A 80 1.21 4.23 -9.28
N TYR A 81 1.44 5.53 -9.19
CA TYR A 81 0.39 6.51 -8.92
C TYR A 81 -0.71 6.50 -10.00
N GLY A 82 -0.32 6.43 -11.28
CA GLY A 82 -1.26 6.27 -12.39
C GLY A 82 -2.08 4.98 -12.31
N ALA A 83 -1.42 3.86 -12.00
CA ALA A 83 -2.04 2.54 -11.87
C ALA A 83 -3.05 2.49 -10.71
N ASP A 84 -2.72 3.08 -9.56
CA ASP A 84 -3.62 3.23 -8.42
C ASP A 84 -4.87 4.03 -8.83
N ARG A 85 -4.71 5.15 -9.54
CA ARG A 85 -5.86 5.96 -10.01
C ARG A 85 -6.73 5.26 -11.05
N VAL A 86 -6.12 4.48 -11.94
CA VAL A 86 -6.86 3.69 -12.91
C VAL A 86 -7.71 2.63 -12.20
N HIS A 87 -7.12 1.95 -11.21
CA HIS A 87 -7.83 0.95 -10.43
C HIS A 87 -8.90 1.56 -9.51
N LEU A 88 -8.72 2.79 -9.03
CA LEU A 88 -9.78 3.49 -8.31
C LEU A 88 -11.03 3.67 -9.19
N LYS A 89 -10.85 3.91 -10.49
CA LYS A 89 -11.95 4.06 -11.45
C LYS A 89 -12.58 2.73 -11.88
N ASN A 90 -11.79 1.65 -11.86
CA ASN A 90 -12.24 0.30 -12.21
C ASN A 90 -11.54 -0.73 -11.33
N GLN A 91 -12.23 -1.19 -10.29
CA GLN A 91 -11.68 -2.12 -9.31
C GLN A 91 -11.53 -3.56 -9.80
N ASP A 92 -12.13 -3.89 -10.95
CA ASP A 92 -12.06 -5.23 -11.53
C ASP A 92 -10.83 -5.43 -12.43
N LEU A 93 -10.02 -4.39 -12.61
CA LEU A 93 -8.80 -4.48 -13.43
C LEU A 93 -7.78 -5.42 -12.80
N SER A 94 -7.19 -6.27 -13.64
CA SER A 94 -6.03 -7.04 -13.24
C SER A 94 -4.86 -6.11 -12.88
N THR A 95 -3.96 -6.58 -12.02
CA THR A 95 -2.74 -5.84 -11.66
C THR A 95 -1.91 -5.45 -12.89
N LEU A 96 -1.82 -6.36 -13.86
CA LEU A 96 -1.09 -6.12 -15.11
C LEU A 96 -1.76 -5.03 -15.95
N ASP A 97 -3.08 -5.11 -16.13
CA ASP A 97 -3.81 -4.10 -16.92
C ASP A 97 -3.76 -2.72 -16.25
N ALA A 98 -3.90 -2.67 -14.93
CA ALA A 98 -3.75 -1.45 -14.15
C ALA A 98 -2.34 -0.87 -14.30
N TRP A 99 -1.29 -1.68 -14.27
CA TRP A 99 0.08 -1.23 -14.53
C TRP A 99 0.26 -0.70 -15.95
N THR A 100 -0.17 -1.45 -16.97
CA THR A 100 -0.06 -1.06 -18.38
C THR A 100 -0.79 0.25 -18.67
N GLN A 101 -1.97 0.45 -18.10
CA GLN A 101 -2.68 1.73 -18.18
C GLN A 101 -2.01 2.82 -17.33
N GLY A 102 -1.47 2.45 -16.17
CA GLY A 102 -0.67 3.32 -15.32
C GLY A 102 0.55 3.90 -16.03
N ILE A 103 1.18 3.18 -16.96
CA ILE A 103 2.28 3.71 -17.79
C ILE A 103 1.79 4.91 -18.60
N LYS A 104 0.60 4.80 -19.21
CA LYS A 104 0.01 5.89 -20.00
C LYS A 104 -0.33 7.09 -19.11
N GLU A 105 -0.88 6.88 -17.93
CA GLU A 105 -1.18 7.97 -17.00
C GLU A 105 0.10 8.62 -16.44
N GLY A 106 1.09 7.82 -16.07
CA GLY A 106 2.37 8.27 -15.53
C GLY A 106 3.16 9.13 -16.52
N THR A 107 3.10 8.84 -17.82
CA THR A 107 3.76 9.68 -18.85
C THR A 107 3.15 11.08 -18.99
N LYS A 108 1.90 11.28 -18.56
CA LYS A 108 1.27 12.61 -18.57
C LYS A 108 1.82 13.52 -17.47
N ILE A 109 2.38 12.93 -16.41
CA ILE A 109 2.91 13.62 -15.23
C ILE A 109 4.27 14.20 -15.57
N LYS A 110 4.36 15.51 -15.78
CA LYS A 110 5.61 16.17 -16.18
C LYS A 110 6.42 16.55 -14.95
N ASP A 111 5.77 17.15 -13.96
CA ASP A 111 6.37 17.53 -12.68
C ASP A 111 5.92 16.58 -11.56
N LEU A 112 6.84 16.18 -10.68
CA LEU A 112 6.53 15.37 -9.50
C LEU A 112 5.59 16.10 -8.52
N LYS A 113 5.54 17.43 -8.54
CA LYS A 113 4.58 18.22 -7.78
C LYS A 113 3.13 17.93 -8.16
N GLU A 114 2.87 17.40 -9.36
CA GLU A 114 1.53 16.98 -9.77
C GLU A 114 1.04 15.73 -8.99
N LEU A 115 1.95 15.01 -8.32
CA LEU A 115 1.59 13.94 -7.38
C LEU A 115 1.09 14.49 -6.03
N ALA A 116 1.40 15.76 -5.74
CA ALA A 116 0.97 16.51 -4.55
C ALA A 116 -0.43 17.13 -4.72
N VAL A 117 -1.38 16.37 -5.25
CA VAL A 117 -2.80 16.78 -5.30
C VAL A 117 -3.56 15.94 -4.28
N GLU A 118 -4.60 16.49 -3.65
CA GLU A 118 -5.49 15.67 -2.81
C GLU A 118 -6.13 14.59 -3.69
N ASN A 119 -5.95 13.34 -3.32
CA ASN A 119 -6.39 12.19 -4.10
C ASN A 119 -6.95 11.12 -3.18
N GLU A 120 -7.78 10.26 -3.75
CA GLU A 120 -8.26 9.04 -3.12
C GLU A 120 -7.39 7.85 -3.58
N PHE A 121 -6.96 7.02 -2.65
CA PHE A 121 -6.26 5.78 -2.91
C PHE A 121 -7.25 4.67 -3.25
N SER A 122 -6.83 3.77 -4.15
CA SER A 122 -7.69 2.65 -4.57
C SER A 122 -7.79 1.51 -3.55
N GLY A 123 -6.84 1.40 -2.61
CA GLY A 123 -6.70 0.27 -1.68
C GLY A 123 -6.07 -0.99 -2.30
N ASN A 124 -5.61 -0.93 -3.55
CA ASN A 124 -5.05 -2.06 -4.28
C ASN A 124 -3.55 -2.30 -4.00
N VAL A 125 -2.97 -3.24 -4.74
CA VAL A 125 -1.54 -3.60 -4.62
C VAL A 125 -0.55 -2.45 -4.91
N PHE A 126 -0.94 -1.42 -5.66
CA PHE A 126 -0.14 -0.23 -5.94
C PHE A 126 -0.31 0.88 -4.91
N THR A 127 -1.38 0.86 -4.11
CA THR A 127 -1.65 1.88 -3.07
C THR A 127 -0.46 2.10 -2.13
N PRO A 128 0.23 1.08 -1.60
CA PRO A 128 1.39 1.32 -0.74
C PRO A 128 2.52 2.10 -1.42
N PHE A 129 2.75 1.83 -2.71
CA PHE A 129 3.77 2.53 -3.48
C PHE A 129 3.32 3.96 -3.83
N ALA A 130 2.04 4.16 -4.13
CA ALA A 130 1.45 5.48 -4.31
C ALA A 130 1.47 6.32 -3.02
N ALA A 131 1.24 5.70 -1.87
CA ALA A 131 1.33 6.34 -0.56
C ALA A 131 2.77 6.77 -0.25
N LEU A 132 3.75 5.88 -0.47
CA LEU A 132 5.16 6.21 -0.34
C LEU A 132 5.58 7.34 -1.28
N ALA A 133 5.12 7.33 -2.53
CA ALA A 133 5.34 8.43 -3.47
C ALA A 133 4.77 9.75 -2.95
N HIS A 134 3.55 9.73 -2.40
CA HIS A 134 2.92 10.91 -1.84
C HIS A 134 3.66 11.43 -0.61
N TRP A 135 4.25 10.57 0.22
CA TRP A 135 5.12 11.01 1.31
C TRP A 135 6.38 11.72 0.81
N LEU A 136 7.00 11.17 -0.25
CA LEU A 136 8.24 11.71 -0.81
C LEU A 136 8.06 13.07 -1.48
N VAL A 137 6.95 13.29 -2.18
CA VAL A 137 6.78 14.48 -3.04
C VAL A 137 5.44 15.22 -2.87
N GLY A 138 4.53 14.71 -2.05
CA GLY A 138 3.16 15.20 -1.86
C GLY A 138 3.03 16.45 -0.99
N ASP A 139 4.15 16.95 -0.45
CA ASP A 139 4.23 18.19 0.35
C ASP A 139 3.33 18.20 1.60
N GLY A 140 3.01 17.02 2.15
CA GLY A 140 2.23 16.88 3.38
C GLY A 140 0.72 17.06 3.19
N LYS A 141 0.23 17.09 1.94
CA LYS A 141 -1.20 17.24 1.67
C LYS A 141 -1.97 15.99 2.06
N PRO A 142 -3.22 16.13 2.55
CA PRO A 142 -4.01 14.96 2.90
C PRO A 142 -4.42 14.17 1.66
N THR A 143 -4.63 12.87 1.86
CA THR A 143 -5.29 11.98 0.90
C THR A 143 -6.46 11.28 1.57
N SER A 144 -7.22 10.49 0.81
CA SER A 144 -8.30 9.66 1.35
C SER A 144 -8.20 8.22 0.90
N VAL A 145 -8.86 7.32 1.64
CA VAL A 145 -9.18 5.97 1.17
C VAL A 145 -10.53 5.57 1.73
N LYS A 146 -11.35 4.91 0.91
CA LYS A 146 -12.60 4.30 1.36
C LYS A 146 -12.29 3.07 2.21
N ILE A 147 -12.87 2.96 3.40
CA ILE A 147 -12.69 1.82 4.30
C ILE A 147 -13.05 0.50 3.61
N GLU A 148 -14.04 0.53 2.71
CA GLU A 148 -14.49 -0.57 1.87
C GLU A 148 -13.40 -1.12 0.96
N ASN A 149 -12.45 -0.25 0.55
CA ASN A 149 -11.38 -0.58 -0.38
C ASN A 149 -10.12 -1.09 0.32
N THR A 150 -9.98 -0.89 1.63
CA THR A 150 -8.77 -1.27 2.39
C THR A 150 -8.59 -2.80 2.49
N GLY A 151 -9.68 -3.54 2.30
CA GLY A 151 -9.71 -4.99 2.48
C GLY A 151 -9.76 -5.45 3.94
N ILE A 152 -9.89 -4.53 4.90
CA ILE A 152 -10.11 -4.90 6.30
C ILE A 152 -11.50 -5.51 6.49
N ARG A 153 -11.61 -6.46 7.42
CA ARG A 153 -12.84 -7.22 7.70
C ARG A 153 -13.02 -7.35 9.21
N PRO A 154 -13.42 -6.26 9.89
CA PRO A 154 -13.65 -6.26 11.32
C PRO A 154 -14.79 -7.23 11.67
N THR A 155 -14.54 -8.11 12.63
CA THR A 155 -15.53 -9.03 13.19
C THR A 155 -15.45 -8.99 14.71
N PRO A 156 -16.50 -9.41 15.45
CA PRO A 156 -16.41 -9.45 16.91
C PRO A 156 -15.20 -10.25 17.42
N ASP A 157 -14.87 -11.38 16.80
CA ASP A 157 -13.73 -12.20 17.22
C ASP A 157 -12.36 -11.49 17.07
N LYS A 158 -12.29 -10.47 16.19
CA LYS A 158 -11.10 -9.64 15.97
C LYS A 158 -11.09 -8.36 16.81
N ILE A 159 -12.17 -8.11 17.55
CA ILE A 159 -12.34 -6.93 18.40
C ILE A 159 -12.70 -7.42 19.81
N PRO A 160 -11.70 -7.70 20.67
CA PRO A 160 -11.92 -8.29 21.99
C PRO A 160 -12.96 -7.56 22.84
N ASP A 161 -12.96 -6.23 22.83
CA ASP A 161 -13.91 -5.42 23.60
C ASP A 161 -15.36 -5.61 23.11
N LEU A 162 -15.56 -5.72 21.79
CA LEU A 162 -16.86 -6.00 21.19
C LEU A 162 -17.31 -7.42 21.52
N LYS A 163 -16.40 -8.39 21.42
CA LYS A 163 -16.66 -9.79 21.78
C LYS A 163 -17.11 -9.91 23.23
N ALA A 164 -16.42 -9.22 24.14
CA ALA A 164 -16.74 -9.21 25.56
C ALA A 164 -18.15 -8.66 25.80
N ILE A 165 -18.50 -7.53 25.16
CA ILE A 165 -19.85 -6.95 25.28
C ILE A 165 -20.93 -7.91 24.78
N ILE A 166 -20.71 -8.58 23.65
CA ILE A 166 -21.64 -9.58 23.11
C ILE A 166 -21.76 -10.78 24.05
N ASP A 167 -20.66 -11.22 24.65
CA ASP A 167 -20.65 -12.39 25.53
C ASP A 167 -21.31 -12.12 26.88
N THR A 168 -21.22 -10.88 27.39
CA THR A 168 -21.80 -10.47 28.67
C THR A 168 -23.17 -9.80 28.56
N ALA A 169 -23.71 -9.64 27.34
CA ALA A 169 -25.00 -8.98 27.13
C ALA A 169 -26.13 -9.72 27.86
N GLY A 170 -26.86 -9.00 28.71
CA GLY A 170 -28.09 -9.50 29.33
C GLY A 170 -29.22 -9.66 28.30
N ILE A 171 -30.27 -10.40 28.67
CA ILE A 171 -31.48 -10.53 27.84
C ILE A 171 -32.06 -9.13 27.56
N GLY A 172 -32.42 -8.87 26.31
CA GLY A 172 -32.88 -7.57 25.83
C GLY A 172 -31.92 -6.95 24.81
N GLU A 173 -31.92 -5.63 24.73
CA GLU A 173 -31.08 -4.86 23.81
C GLU A 173 -29.97 -4.14 24.56
N THR A 174 -28.75 -4.19 24.03
CA THR A 174 -27.59 -3.46 24.56
C THR A 174 -26.96 -2.65 23.43
N SER A 175 -26.95 -1.32 23.58
CA SER A 175 -26.28 -0.42 22.64
C SER A 175 -24.75 -0.51 22.77
N VAL A 176 -24.07 -0.51 21.64
CA VAL A 176 -22.61 -0.54 21.53
C VAL A 176 -22.13 0.77 20.92
N ASN A 177 -21.18 1.42 21.58
CA ASN A 177 -20.40 2.52 21.03
C ASN A 177 -18.97 2.38 21.57
N LEU A 178 -18.06 1.94 20.71
CA LEU A 178 -16.69 1.59 21.06
C LEU A 178 -15.70 2.33 20.17
N LYS A 179 -14.59 2.76 20.76
CA LYS A 179 -13.43 3.26 20.02
C LYS A 179 -12.21 2.44 20.41
N VAL A 180 -11.63 1.73 19.44
CA VAL A 180 -10.59 0.73 19.70
C VAL A 180 -9.49 0.79 18.64
N PRO A 181 -8.23 0.44 18.98
CA PRO A 181 -7.19 0.23 17.99
C PRO A 181 -7.48 -1.02 17.17
N TYR A 182 -7.14 -1.00 15.89
CA TYR A 182 -7.32 -2.10 14.95
C TYR A 182 -6.08 -2.28 14.08
N SER A 183 -5.47 -3.45 14.13
CA SER A 183 -4.35 -3.77 13.24
C SER A 183 -4.90 -4.16 11.87
N THR A 184 -4.66 -3.36 10.84
CA THR A 184 -5.16 -3.68 9.48
C THR A 184 -4.52 -4.94 8.90
N GLY A 185 -3.31 -5.27 9.36
CA GLY A 185 -2.54 -6.45 8.93
C GLY A 185 -3.12 -7.79 9.36
N GLN A 186 -4.14 -7.82 10.21
CA GLN A 186 -4.89 -9.05 10.51
C GLN A 186 -5.81 -9.48 9.34
N ASP A 187 -6.08 -8.57 8.40
CA ASP A 187 -6.95 -8.81 7.24
C ASP A 187 -6.25 -8.58 5.91
N SER A 188 -5.49 -7.50 5.82
CA SER A 188 -4.95 -7.01 4.55
C SER A 188 -3.48 -6.63 4.73
N GLN A 189 -2.58 -7.40 4.13
CA GLN A 189 -1.16 -7.06 4.09
C GLN A 189 -0.90 -5.76 3.32
N ILE A 190 -1.77 -5.42 2.35
CA ILE A 190 -1.69 -4.15 1.64
C ILE A 190 -2.01 -2.99 2.57
N ALA A 191 -3.16 -3.02 3.26
CA ALA A 191 -3.53 -2.00 4.24
C ALA A 191 -2.51 -1.85 5.36
N ARG A 192 -1.92 -2.96 5.82
CA ARG A 192 -0.85 -2.94 6.82
C ARG A 192 0.29 -2.01 6.45
N VAL A 193 0.69 -2.02 5.18
CA VAL A 193 1.90 -1.31 4.75
C VAL A 193 1.68 0.20 4.78
N TYR A 194 0.49 0.69 4.41
CA TYR A 194 0.24 2.14 4.31
C TYR A 194 -0.66 2.73 5.41
N LEU A 195 -1.37 1.90 6.18
CA LEU A 195 -2.21 2.33 7.32
C LEU A 195 -1.73 1.76 8.66
N GLY A 196 -0.98 0.65 8.66
CA GLY A 196 -0.51 0.03 9.91
C GLY A 196 -1.65 -0.29 10.88
N ASN A 197 -1.57 0.31 12.08
CA ASN A 197 -2.61 0.21 13.10
C ASN A 197 -3.45 1.48 13.09
N ILE A 198 -4.74 1.35 12.82
CA ILE A 198 -5.69 2.47 12.78
C ILE A 198 -6.55 2.47 14.05
N THR A 199 -7.30 3.55 14.25
CA THR A 199 -8.38 3.57 15.25
C THR A 199 -9.71 3.41 14.55
N ILE A 200 -10.57 2.52 15.05
CA ILE A 200 -11.94 2.32 14.55
C ILE A 200 -12.97 2.71 15.60
N SER A 201 -14.14 3.15 15.13
CA SER A 201 -15.36 3.34 15.90
C SER A 201 -16.36 2.26 15.52
N VAL A 202 -16.91 1.54 16.50
CA VAL A 202 -17.95 0.53 16.30
C VAL A 202 -19.22 1.02 16.98
N GLU A 203 -20.30 1.12 16.21
CA GLU A 203 -21.62 1.50 16.69
C GLU A 203 -22.64 0.44 16.29
N GLY A 204 -23.53 0.03 17.20
CA GLY A 204 -24.54 -0.98 16.89
C GLY A 204 -25.35 -1.43 18.10
N THR A 205 -26.08 -2.52 17.93
CA THR A 205 -26.94 -3.08 18.99
C THR A 205 -26.75 -4.59 19.08
N VAL A 206 -26.57 -5.08 20.31
CA VAL A 206 -26.66 -6.50 20.65
C VAL A 206 -28.09 -6.80 21.10
N VAL A 207 -28.70 -7.84 20.54
CA VAL A 207 -30.01 -8.36 20.95
C VAL A 207 -29.81 -9.77 21.48
N HIS A 208 -30.15 -10.00 22.74
CA HIS A 208 -30.14 -11.31 23.39
C HIS A 208 -31.58 -11.70 23.72
N THR A 209 -32.09 -12.74 23.08
CA THR A 209 -33.47 -13.20 23.27
C THR A 209 -33.59 -14.13 24.48
N THR A 210 -34.80 -14.28 25.01
CA THR A 210 -35.11 -15.26 26.06
C THR A 210 -34.88 -16.71 25.63
N SER A 211 -34.84 -16.98 24.31
CA SER A 211 -34.48 -18.28 23.74
C SER A 211 -32.97 -18.55 23.69
N GLY A 212 -32.13 -17.61 24.15
CA GLY A 212 -30.67 -17.73 24.18
C GLY A 212 -29.95 -17.34 22.89
N LYS A 213 -30.67 -16.82 21.88
CA LYS A 213 -30.06 -16.33 20.64
C LYS A 213 -29.45 -14.95 20.88
N VAL A 214 -28.21 -14.75 20.42
CA VAL A 214 -27.52 -13.45 20.52
C VAL A 214 -27.15 -12.97 19.12
N THR A 215 -27.62 -11.78 18.76
CA THR A 215 -27.28 -11.13 17.49
C THR A 215 -26.67 -9.76 17.72
N PHE A 216 -25.66 -9.40 16.94
CA PHE A 216 -25.14 -8.04 16.87
C PHE A 216 -25.26 -7.52 15.45
N ASN A 217 -25.79 -6.30 15.31
CA ASN A 217 -25.83 -5.57 14.05
C ASN A 217 -25.28 -4.18 14.29
N GLY A 218 -24.29 -3.79 13.51
CA GLY A 218 -23.60 -2.52 13.68
C GLY A 218 -22.84 -2.08 12.45
N THR A 219 -22.09 -1.01 12.64
CA THR A 219 -21.27 -0.36 11.63
C THR A 219 -19.92 0.00 12.21
N VAL A 220 -18.88 -0.14 11.39
CA VAL A 220 -17.51 0.26 11.71
C VAL A 220 -17.11 1.44 10.84
N LYS A 221 -16.60 2.49 11.46
CA LYS A 221 -15.93 3.62 10.80
C LYS A 221 -14.48 3.69 11.28
N ALA A 222 -13.61 4.28 10.49
CA ALA A 222 -12.23 4.51 10.89
C ALA A 222 -11.95 6.01 11.07
N PHE A 223 -11.05 6.33 11.98
CA PHE A 223 -10.52 7.69 12.08
C PHE A 223 -9.44 7.90 11.02
N SER A 224 -9.13 9.16 10.71
CA SER A 224 -7.95 9.48 9.91
C SER A 224 -6.69 8.91 10.55
N ASP A 225 -5.75 8.50 9.72
CA ASP A 225 -4.44 8.01 10.14
C ASP A 225 -3.32 8.92 9.64
N ARG A 226 -2.19 8.94 10.36
CA ARG A 226 -1.00 9.69 9.96
C ARG A 226 -0.03 8.75 9.25
N TYR A 227 0.22 9.03 7.98
CA TYR A 227 1.29 8.37 7.24
C TYR A 227 2.63 9.06 7.52
N ASP A 228 3.57 8.32 8.09
CA ASP A 228 4.92 8.79 8.46
C ASP A 228 6.06 7.92 7.88
N ALA A 229 5.72 7.05 6.92
CA ALA A 229 6.62 6.05 6.35
C ALA A 229 7.41 5.24 7.41
N ASN A 230 6.86 5.05 8.61
CA ASN A 230 7.58 4.44 9.71
C ASN A 230 7.98 3.00 9.40
N ALA A 231 9.21 2.68 9.79
CA ALA A 231 9.78 1.35 9.68
C ALA A 231 8.87 0.24 10.26
N SER A 232 8.04 0.48 11.28
CA SER A 232 7.23 -0.59 11.88
C SER A 232 6.13 -1.17 10.97
N SER A 233 5.47 -0.35 10.14
CA SER A 233 4.47 -0.79 9.16
C SER A 233 5.13 -1.36 7.89
N HIS A 234 6.27 -0.78 7.49
CA HIS A 234 6.97 -1.16 6.26
C HIS A 234 8.02 -2.28 6.43
N ARG A 235 8.56 -2.53 7.63
CA ARG A 235 9.62 -3.56 7.90
C ARG A 235 9.18 -4.97 7.59
N ALA A 236 7.89 -5.28 7.65
CA ALA A 236 7.41 -6.61 7.24
C ALA A 236 7.73 -6.89 5.77
N GLN A 237 7.91 -5.84 4.96
CA GLN A 237 8.25 -5.93 3.55
C GLN A 237 9.63 -5.37 3.22
N PHE A 238 10.41 -4.84 4.17
CA PHE A 238 11.73 -4.25 3.93
C PHE A 238 12.81 -4.83 4.85
N ASP A 239 13.97 -5.13 4.28
CA ASP A 239 15.15 -5.47 5.07
C ASP A 239 15.68 -4.26 5.86
N GLU A 240 16.57 -4.51 6.81
CA GLU A 240 17.13 -3.47 7.68
C GLU A 240 17.87 -2.38 6.89
N GLY A 241 18.58 -2.78 5.83
CA GLY A 241 19.29 -1.85 4.94
C GLY A 241 18.35 -0.93 4.16
N ALA A 242 17.22 -1.45 3.67
CA ALA A 242 16.18 -0.69 2.99
C ALA A 242 15.49 0.29 3.95
N THR A 243 15.33 -0.07 5.23
CA THR A 243 14.80 0.84 6.25
C THR A 243 15.73 2.04 6.46
N SER A 244 17.04 1.82 6.56
CA SER A 244 18.02 2.91 6.66
C SER A 244 18.04 3.77 5.40
N ALA A 245 17.99 3.15 4.22
CA ALA A 245 17.96 3.86 2.94
C ALA A 245 16.69 4.72 2.79
N LEU A 246 15.51 4.19 3.16
CA LEU A 246 14.24 4.92 3.12
C LEU A 246 14.29 6.21 3.96
N ARG A 247 14.91 6.13 5.15
CA ARG A 247 15.10 7.31 6.02
C ARG A 247 15.96 8.38 5.36
N GLU A 248 17.06 7.98 4.73
CA GLU A 248 17.93 8.93 4.02
C GLU A 248 17.28 9.49 2.75
N ILE A 249 16.54 8.67 2.00
CA ILE A 249 15.74 9.13 0.84
C ILE A 249 14.72 10.17 1.29
N GLY A 250 13.98 9.90 2.37
CA GLY A 250 13.02 10.87 2.93
C GLY A 250 13.68 12.18 3.34
N ARG A 251 14.85 12.11 4.00
CA ARG A 251 15.63 13.28 4.39
C ARG A 251 16.08 14.11 3.18
N VAL A 252 16.57 13.45 2.12
CA VAL A 252 17.05 14.11 0.90
C VAL A 252 15.90 14.69 0.07
N ALA A 253 14.77 13.98 0.01
CA ALA A 253 13.56 14.43 -0.67
C ALA A 253 12.80 15.52 0.11
N ASN A 254 13.17 15.80 1.36
CA ASN A 254 12.40 16.62 2.29
C ASN A 254 10.94 16.13 2.41
N ALA A 255 10.80 14.80 2.55
CA ALA A 255 9.53 14.11 2.64
C ALA A 255 8.71 14.63 3.82
N LYS A 256 7.39 14.67 3.65
CA LYS A 256 6.46 15.18 4.66
C LYS A 256 5.39 14.16 4.96
N ASP A 257 5.25 13.89 6.25
CA ASP A 257 4.14 13.12 6.78
C ASP A 257 2.82 13.79 6.42
N TYR A 258 1.79 12.99 6.22
CA TYR A 258 0.49 13.48 5.78
C TYR A 258 -0.65 12.66 6.39
N GLU A 259 -1.86 13.22 6.33
CA GLU A 259 -3.07 12.56 6.80
C GLU A 259 -3.69 11.71 5.70
N ILE A 260 -4.05 10.46 6.02
CA ILE A 260 -4.93 9.62 5.21
C ILE A 260 -6.31 9.60 5.87
N LYS A 261 -7.26 10.29 5.25
CA LYS A 261 -8.67 10.28 5.66
C LYS A 261 -9.31 8.95 5.29
N ILE A 262 -9.69 8.15 6.28
CA ILE A 262 -10.41 6.90 6.03
C ILE A 262 -11.91 7.20 6.06
N THR A 263 -12.55 7.14 4.90
CA THR A 263 -13.97 7.51 4.72
C THR A 263 -14.84 6.26 4.53
N GLY A 264 -16.15 6.41 4.58
CA GLY A 264 -17.09 5.30 4.42
C GLY A 264 -17.37 4.55 5.73
N ALA A 265 -18.03 3.40 5.61
CA ALA A 265 -18.40 2.58 6.75
C ALA A 265 -18.63 1.10 6.36
N LEU A 266 -18.18 0.17 7.20
CA LEU A 266 -18.37 -1.27 6.99
C LEU A 266 -19.49 -1.82 7.88
N PRO A 267 -20.43 -2.62 7.36
CA PRO A 267 -21.38 -3.33 8.20
C PRO A 267 -20.66 -4.44 8.99
N ILE A 268 -21.07 -4.65 10.23
CA ILE A 268 -20.62 -5.75 11.07
C ILE A 268 -21.85 -6.47 11.63
N ASN A 269 -21.99 -7.73 11.26
CA ASN A 269 -23.13 -8.57 11.64
C ASN A 269 -22.61 -9.86 12.27
N PHE A 270 -23.24 -10.29 13.35
CA PHE A 270 -22.90 -11.51 14.07
C PHE A 270 -24.16 -12.15 14.65
N SER A 271 -24.20 -13.48 14.68
CA SER A 271 -25.27 -14.25 15.29
C SER A 271 -24.70 -15.53 15.90
N ARG A 272 -25.17 -15.90 17.08
CA ARG A 272 -24.98 -17.21 17.70
C ARG A 272 -26.27 -17.70 18.35
#